data_AF-A0A3D5NVA9-F1
#
_entry.id   AF-A0A3D5NVA9-F1
#
_cell.length_a   1.000
_cell.length_b   1.000
_cell.length_c   1.000
_cell.angle_alpha   90.00
_cell.angle_beta   90.00
_cell.angle_gamma   90.00
#
_symmetry.space_group_name_H-M   'P 1'
#
loop_
_entity.id
_entity.type
_entity.pdbx_description
1 polymer ?
#
loop_
_entity_poly.entity_id
_entity_poly.type
_entity_poly.pdbx_seq_one_letter_code
_entity_poly.pdbx_strand_id
1 'polypeptide(L)'
;GKFAEALYQRLSDSEIAPSYFDSGWSTQTQNFQNQYFGDVKNDLFEAHLAHIISQKISRDCVLFLGNSMPIRDFDRFARLPANCQVYANRGASGIDGNFATMAGLAEGMHR
;
A
#
# COMPACT_ATOMS: atom_id res chain seq x y z
N GLY A 1 19.09 -20.15 -6.76
CA GLY A 1 19.80 -19.80 -5.51
C GLY A 1 19.04 -20.41 -4.35
N LYS A 2 19.72 -21.04 -3.38
CA LYS A 2 19.12 -22.01 -2.44
C LYS A 2 17.77 -21.62 -1.80
N PHE A 3 17.53 -20.33 -1.56
CA PHE A 3 16.22 -19.81 -1.10
C PHE A 3 15.11 -19.96 -2.15
N ALA A 4 15.36 -19.58 -3.41
CA ALA A 4 14.41 -19.67 -4.49
C ALA A 4 14.06 -21.13 -4.86
N GLU A 5 15.05 -22.05 -4.85
CA GLU A 5 14.77 -23.48 -5.04
C GLU A 5 13.94 -24.06 -3.89
N ALA A 6 14.25 -23.72 -2.62
CA ALA A 6 13.48 -24.20 -1.47
C ALA A 6 12.05 -23.65 -1.46
N LEU A 7 11.86 -22.39 -1.88
CA LEU A 7 10.55 -21.77 -2.02
C LEU A 7 9.75 -22.39 -3.16
N TYR A 8 10.38 -22.64 -4.31
CA TYR A 8 9.75 -23.29 -5.46
C TYR A 8 9.25 -24.69 -5.12
N GLN A 9 10.09 -25.52 -4.49
CA GLN A 9 9.71 -26.87 -4.06
C GLN A 9 8.51 -26.87 -3.11
N ARG A 10 8.46 -25.90 -2.19
CA ARG A 10 7.39 -25.79 -1.20
C ARG A 10 6.09 -25.22 -1.75
N LEU A 11 6.14 -24.47 -2.85
CA LEU A 11 4.96 -23.94 -3.57
C LEU A 11 4.50 -24.88 -4.70
N SER A 12 5.38 -25.75 -5.20
CA SER A 12 5.07 -26.75 -6.24
C SER A 12 4.38 -27.99 -5.67
N ASP A 13 4.62 -28.29 -4.39
CA ASP A 13 3.74 -29.17 -3.62
C ASP A 13 2.42 -28.41 -3.44
N SER A 14 1.34 -28.91 -4.04
CA SER A 14 0.08 -28.22 -4.33
C SER A 14 -0.77 -27.78 -3.12
N GLU A 15 -0.16 -27.48 -1.97
CA GLU A 15 -0.78 -26.63 -0.96
C GLU A 15 -0.76 -25.20 -1.48
N ILE A 16 -1.77 -24.89 -2.31
CA ILE A 16 -2.37 -23.56 -2.41
C ILE A 16 -2.27 -22.95 -1.02
N ALA A 17 -1.60 -21.80 -0.91
CA ALA A 17 -1.31 -21.12 0.35
C ALA A 17 -2.41 -21.44 1.38
N PRO A 18 -2.10 -22.17 2.49
CA PRO A 18 -3.12 -22.71 3.38
C PRO A 18 -4.18 -21.66 3.65
N SER A 19 -5.47 -21.99 3.64
CA SER A 19 -6.56 -20.99 3.84
C SER A 19 -6.39 -20.11 5.09
N TYR A 20 -5.57 -20.56 6.03
CA TYR A 20 -5.01 -19.81 7.15
C TYR A 20 -4.21 -18.55 6.75
N PHE A 21 -3.38 -18.60 5.70
CA PHE A 21 -2.65 -17.45 5.15
C PHE A 21 -3.60 -16.40 4.59
N ASP A 22 -4.64 -16.80 3.86
CA ASP A 22 -5.58 -15.85 3.26
C ASP A 22 -6.49 -15.18 4.30
N SER A 23 -7.06 -15.95 5.23
CA SER A 23 -8.06 -15.45 6.17
C SER A 23 -7.48 -14.99 7.51
N GLY A 24 -6.46 -15.68 8.02
CA GLY A 24 -5.84 -15.38 9.31
C GLY A 24 -4.99 -14.11 9.27
N TRP A 25 -4.14 -13.96 8.24
CA TRP A 25 -3.25 -12.79 8.14
C TRP A 25 -4.00 -11.52 7.80
N SER A 26 -4.97 -11.57 6.89
CA SER A 26 -5.80 -10.40 6.55
C SER A 26 -6.63 -9.92 7.74
N THR A 27 -7.20 -10.85 8.51
CA THR A 27 -7.97 -10.55 9.72
C THR A 27 -7.09 -10.00 10.84
N GLN A 28 -5.93 -10.60 11.09
CA GLN A 28 -4.99 -10.09 12.11
C GLN A 28 -4.45 -8.71 11.77
N THR A 29 -4.12 -8.46 10.49
CA THR A 29 -3.68 -7.15 10.01
C THR A 29 -4.78 -6.10 10.19
N GLN A 30 -6.03 -6.45 9.87
CA GLN A 30 -7.17 -5.57 10.10
C GLN A 30 -7.37 -5.25 11.59
N ASN A 31 -7.27 -6.25 12.46
CA ASN A 31 -7.44 -6.07 13.91
C ASN A 31 -6.33 -5.20 14.49
N PHE A 32 -5.07 -5.41 14.05
CA PHE A 32 -3.95 -4.56 14.43
C PHE A 32 -4.18 -3.11 13.99
N GLN A 33 -4.62 -2.88 12.75
CA GLN A 33 -4.95 -1.53 12.27
C GLN A 33 -6.04 -0.89 13.12
N ASN A 34 -7.12 -1.61 13.44
CA ASN A 34 -8.22 -1.08 14.25
C ASN A 34 -7.78 -0.74 15.67
N GLN A 35 -6.89 -1.54 16.26
CA GLN A 35 -6.31 -1.26 17.58
C GLN A 35 -5.35 -0.08 17.53
N TYR A 36 -4.45 -0.05 16.54
CA TYR A 36 -3.40 0.96 16.40
C TYR A 36 -3.98 2.36 16.09
N PHE A 37 -5.04 2.44 15.29
CA PHE A 37 -5.73 3.68 14.96
C PHE A 37 -6.96 3.96 15.85
N GLY A 38 -7.27 3.10 16.83
CA GLY A 38 -8.43 3.26 17.71
C GLY A 38 -8.23 4.25 18.85
N ASP A 39 -6.97 4.55 19.21
CA ASP A 39 -6.60 5.40 20.35
C ASP A 39 -5.76 6.60 19.88
N VAL A 40 -6.27 7.36 18.90
CA VAL A 40 -5.61 8.55 18.33
C VAL A 40 -5.63 9.70 19.34
N LYS A 41 -4.91 9.55 20.45
CA LYS A 41 -4.60 10.62 21.37
C LYS A 41 -3.32 11.31 20.93
N ASN A 42 -3.52 12.33 20.11
CA ASN A 42 -2.72 13.55 19.98
C ASN A 42 -1.43 13.62 19.16
N ASP A 43 -0.93 12.54 18.56
CA ASP A 43 0.22 12.66 17.64
C ASP A 43 -0.09 12.11 16.23
N LEU A 44 -0.28 13.02 15.27
CA LEU A 44 -0.39 12.66 13.85
C LEU A 44 0.99 12.24 13.34
N PHE A 45 1.24 10.93 13.27
CA PHE A 45 2.43 10.36 12.61
C PHE A 45 2.14 9.95 11.15
N GLU A 46 3.19 9.75 10.34
CA GLU A 46 3.12 9.44 8.90
C GLU A 46 2.15 8.29 8.56
N ALA A 47 2.13 7.23 9.37
CA ALA A 47 1.21 6.10 9.21
C ALA A 47 -0.28 6.48 9.34
N HIS A 48 -0.62 7.46 10.20
CA HIS A 48 -2.00 7.95 10.35
C HIS A 48 -2.45 8.69 9.09
N LEU A 49 -1.54 9.37 8.40
CA LEU A 49 -1.86 10.09 7.18
C LEU A 49 -2.31 9.12 6.08
N ALA A 50 -1.60 8.00 5.89
CA ALA A 50 -2.00 6.97 4.93
C ALA A 50 -3.38 6.39 5.25
N HIS A 51 -3.63 6.08 6.53
CA HIS A 51 -4.92 5.58 6.98
C HIS A 51 -6.05 6.58 6.74
N ILE A 52 -5.91 7.83 7.21
CA ILE A 52 -6.93 8.88 7.08
C ILE A 52 -7.21 9.23 5.62
N ILE A 53 -6.16 9.36 4.78
CA ILE A 53 -6.33 9.62 3.36
C ILE A 53 -7.12 8.49 2.71
N SER A 54 -6.81 7.23 3.01
CA SER A 54 -7.53 6.09 2.43
C SER A 54 -9.03 6.07 2.76
N GLN A 55 -9.43 6.62 3.92
CA GLN A 55 -10.84 6.75 4.31
C GLN A 55 -11.55 7.94 3.66
N LYS A 56 -10.80 8.95 3.19
CA LYS A 56 -11.36 10.21 2.66
C LYS A 56 -11.24 10.36 1.15
N ILE A 57 -10.42 9.54 0.50
CA ILE A 57 -10.17 9.61 -0.93
C ILE A 57 -11.41 9.18 -1.74
N SER A 58 -11.62 9.77 -2.92
CA SER A 58 -12.75 9.44 -3.80
C SER A 58 -12.68 8.00 -4.31
N ARG A 59 -13.82 7.43 -4.72
CA ARG A 59 -13.85 6.06 -5.29
C ARG A 59 -13.01 5.94 -6.56
N ASP A 60 -13.07 6.95 -7.44
CA ASP A 60 -12.32 7.01 -8.69
C ASP A 60 -11.09 7.91 -8.50
N CYS A 61 -10.27 7.59 -7.49
CA CYS A 61 -9.12 8.40 -7.17
C CYS A 61 -7.94 8.15 -8.08
N VAL A 62 -7.09 9.17 -8.18
CA VAL A 62 -5.73 8.98 -8.65
C VAL A 62 -4.77 9.47 -7.59
N LEU A 63 -3.86 8.58 -7.21
CA LEU A 63 -2.94 8.77 -6.12
C LEU A 63 -1.50 8.59 -6.63
N PHE A 64 -0.69 9.63 -6.49
CA PHE A 64 0.75 9.53 -6.64
C PHE A 64 1.40 9.34 -5.26
N LEU A 65 2.22 8.31 -5.10
CA LEU A 65 2.94 8.01 -3.87
C LEU A 65 4.44 8.23 -4.05
N GLY A 66 5.02 9.07 -3.18
CA GLY A 66 6.46 9.31 -3.15
C GLY A 66 7.27 8.05 -2.81
N ASN A 67 8.46 7.93 -3.42
CA ASN A 67 9.34 6.77 -3.27
C ASN A 67 10.08 6.82 -1.92
N SER A 68 9.44 6.45 -0.81
CA SER A 68 10.08 6.12 0.48
C SER A 68 9.03 5.67 1.50
N MET A 69 8.78 6.44 2.56
CA MET A 69 7.77 6.17 3.58
C MET A 69 6.34 6.21 3.03
N PRO A 70 5.93 7.19 2.20
CA PRO A 70 4.54 7.25 1.74
C PRO A 70 4.05 5.97 1.06
N ILE A 71 4.84 5.39 0.13
CA ILE A 71 4.43 4.13 -0.52
C ILE A 71 4.36 2.95 0.45
N ARG A 72 5.25 2.88 1.45
CA ARG A 72 5.25 1.80 2.47
C ARG A 72 4.11 1.96 3.47
N ASP A 73 3.79 3.19 3.83
CA ASP A 73 2.71 3.46 4.78
C ASP A 73 1.35 3.22 4.13
N PHE A 74 1.18 3.56 2.85
CA PHE A 74 -0.03 3.21 2.11
C PHE A 74 -0.15 1.70 1.90
N ASP A 75 0.93 0.98 1.58
CA ASP A 75 0.92 -0.48 1.48
C ASP A 75 0.48 -1.15 2.81
N ARG A 76 0.91 -0.59 3.95
CA ARG A 76 0.64 -1.16 5.28
C ARG A 76 -0.68 -0.74 5.92
N PHE A 77 -1.13 0.49 5.67
CA PHE A 77 -2.17 1.12 6.50
C PHE A 77 -3.35 1.69 5.69
N ALA A 78 -3.23 1.76 4.36
CA ALA A 78 -4.31 2.23 3.51
C ALA A 78 -5.15 1.07 2.97
N ARG A 79 -6.45 1.31 2.85
CA ARG A 79 -7.35 0.48 2.03
C ARG A 79 -7.96 1.36 0.96
N LEU A 80 -7.50 1.20 -0.27
CA LEU A 80 -7.92 2.03 -1.37
C LEU A 80 -9.16 1.44 -2.06
N PRO A 81 -10.04 2.29 -2.61
CA PRO A 81 -11.12 1.84 -3.48
C PRO A 81 -10.59 1.05 -4.69
N ALA A 82 -11.37 0.09 -5.18
CA ALA A 82 -10.97 -0.76 -6.31
C ALA A 82 -10.65 0.03 -7.60
N ASN A 83 -11.28 1.19 -7.78
CA ASN A 83 -11.07 2.06 -8.96
C ASN A 83 -9.95 3.09 -8.75
N CYS A 84 -9.24 3.06 -7.62
CA CYS A 84 -8.15 4.00 -7.38
C CYS A 84 -6.92 3.64 -8.21
N GLN A 85 -6.45 4.58 -9.03
CA GLN A 85 -5.21 4.42 -9.79
C GLN A 85 -4.04 4.92 -8.95
N VAL A 86 -3.04 4.06 -8.74
CA VAL A 86 -1.87 4.38 -7.91
C VAL A 86 -0.61 4.43 -8.76
N TYR A 87 0.12 5.53 -8.66
CA TYR A 87 1.36 5.79 -9.39
C TYR A 87 2.52 6.02 -8.43
N ALA A 88 3.71 5.52 -8.79
CA ALA A 88 4.96 5.79 -8.09
C ALA A 88 6.15 5.58 -9.05
N ASN A 89 7.26 6.29 -8.85
CA ASN A 89 8.46 6.13 -9.67
C ASN A 89 9.32 4.98 -9.12
N ARG A 90 9.00 3.72 -9.47
CA ARG A 90 9.68 2.53 -8.93
C ARG A 90 10.95 2.10 -9.68
N GLY A 91 11.23 2.66 -10.86
CA GLY A 91 12.38 2.31 -11.69
C GLY A 91 13.72 2.87 -11.16
N ALA A 92 13.76 4.17 -10.86
CA ALA A 92 14.86 4.80 -10.13
C ALA A 92 14.28 5.25 -8.78
N SER A 93 14.58 4.51 -7.70
CA SER A 93 13.95 4.71 -6.37
C SER A 93 14.37 6.02 -5.67
N GLY A 94 14.87 7.01 -6.42
CA GLY A 94 15.21 8.34 -5.93
C GLY A 94 13.98 9.24 -5.76
N ILE A 95 14.21 10.43 -5.20
CA ILE A 95 13.18 11.47 -5.03
C ILE A 95 13.00 12.33 -6.28
N ASP A 96 13.94 12.21 -7.23
CA ASP A 96 13.97 13.00 -8.45
C ASP A 96 12.74 12.72 -9.31
N GLY A 97 12.21 13.79 -9.91
CA GLY A 97 11.07 13.70 -10.82
C GLY A 97 9.72 13.44 -10.16
N ASN A 98 9.61 13.26 -8.84
CA ASN A 98 8.32 13.03 -8.18
C ASN A 98 7.32 14.18 -8.43
N PHE A 99 7.76 15.43 -8.29
CA PHE A 99 6.92 16.59 -8.58
C PHE A 99 6.53 16.68 -10.07
N ALA A 100 7.48 16.41 -10.96
CA ALA A 100 7.23 16.44 -12.41
C ALA A 100 6.23 15.35 -12.83
N THR A 101 6.39 14.11 -12.34
CA THR A 101 5.46 13.00 -12.58
C THR A 101 4.08 13.32 -12.02
N MET A 102 4.00 13.78 -10.76
CA MET A 102 2.73 14.15 -10.13
C MET A 102 2.00 15.25 -10.91
N ALA A 103 2.72 16.30 -11.33
CA ALA A 103 2.15 17.38 -12.13
C ALA A 103 1.66 16.88 -13.50
N GLY A 104 2.45 16.05 -14.18
CA GLY A 104 2.06 15.47 -15.46
C GLY A 104 0.85 14.55 -15.35
N LEU A 105 0.75 13.77 -14.27
CA LEU A 105 -0.44 12.96 -13.96
C LEU A 105 -1.65 13.87 -13.75
N ALA A 106 -1.55 14.86 -12.87
CA ALA A 106 -2.64 15.80 -12.60
C ALA A 106 -3.15 16.44 -13.90
N GLU A 107 -2.26 16.96 -14.74
CA GLU A 107 -2.62 17.55 -16.03
C GLU A 107 -3.25 16.53 -17.00
N GLY A 108 -2.70 15.32 -17.09
CA GLY A 108 -3.21 14.27 -17.97
C GLY A 108 -4.61 13.76 -17.58
N MET A 109 -4.96 13.90 -16.30
CA MET A 109 -6.22 13.40 -15.71
C MET A 109 -7.24 14.51 -15.46
N HIS A 110 -6.88 15.78 -15.66
CA HIS A 110 -7.80 16.92 -15.75
C HIS A 110 -8.56 16.97 -17.09
N ARG A 111 -8.75 15.83 -17.74
CA ARG A 111 -9.55 15.65 -18.96
C ARG A 111 -10.77 14.78 -18.66
#